data_AF-U4KUQ3-F1
#
_entry.id   AF-U4KUQ3-F1
#
_cell.length_a   1.000
_cell.length_b   1.000
_cell.length_c   1.000
_cell.angle_alpha   90.00
_cell.angle_beta   90.00
_cell.angle_gamma   90.00
#
_symmetry.space_group_name_H-M   'P 1'
#
loop_
_entity.id
_entity.type
_entity.pdbx_description
1 polymer ?
#
loop_
_entity_poly.entity_id
_entity_poly.type
_entity_poly.pdbx_seq_one_letter_code
_entity_poly.pdbx_strand_id
1 'polypeptide(L)'
;MVAIQTFLCAILLAAAPVFAAPSAEPFADFESTEVDFEAPHLEARAPIVTCQNKLGDVKIDVAKAIVSMKAAPAPKKGRGMPHKFNNRENIVFPNTKCNKPKTGKRPNLLEFPVFADGHIFDPKTSKDVGLARVIYTAGSKRDLCGVIGHTLGPKDKRGGPFKLCK
;
A
#
# COMPACT_ATOMS: atom_id res chain seq x y z
N MET A 1 30.71 -55.08 34.31
CA MET A 1 29.78 -56.22 34.45
C MET A 1 28.66 -56.02 33.45
N VAL A 2 28.41 -57.07 32.68
CA VAL A 2 27.57 -57.14 31.48
C VAL A 2 26.13 -57.43 31.88
N ALA A 3 25.15 -56.82 31.21
CA ALA A 3 23.80 -57.36 31.12
C ALA A 3 23.20 -57.00 29.76
N ILE A 4 23.29 -57.96 28.85
CA ILE A 4 22.59 -58.04 27.57
C ILE A 4 21.17 -58.52 27.88
N GLN A 5 20.15 -57.83 27.40
CA GLN A 5 18.82 -58.44 27.31
C GLN A 5 18.10 -57.97 26.03
N THR A 6 18.24 -58.80 25.02
CA THR A 6 17.43 -58.87 23.80
C THR A 6 16.00 -59.28 24.14
N PHE A 7 15.00 -58.62 23.57
CA PHE A 7 13.75 -59.27 23.19
C PHE A 7 13.20 -58.66 21.90
N LEU A 8 13.24 -59.46 20.84
CA LEU A 8 12.41 -59.29 19.64
C LEU A 8 10.94 -59.52 20.02
N CYS A 9 10.05 -58.69 19.50
CA CYS A 9 8.68 -59.10 19.21
C CYS A 9 8.20 -58.36 17.95
N ALA A 10 8.29 -59.05 16.82
CA ALA A 10 7.62 -58.66 15.59
C ALA A 10 6.16 -59.10 15.68
N ILE A 11 5.22 -58.17 15.54
CA ILE A 11 3.82 -58.48 15.28
C ILE A 11 3.38 -57.68 14.05
N LEU A 12 3.30 -58.38 12.92
CA LEU A 12 2.62 -57.96 11.71
C LEU A 12 1.13 -58.25 11.89
N LEU A 13 0.29 -57.21 11.94
CA LEU A 13 -1.14 -57.33 11.65
C LEU A 13 -1.41 -56.65 10.30
N ALA A 14 -1.71 -57.49 9.30
CA ALA A 14 -2.30 -57.07 8.05
C ALA A 14 -3.82 -56.92 8.26
N ALA A 15 -4.34 -55.71 8.13
CA ALA A 15 -5.77 -55.46 8.00
C ALA A 15 -6.07 -55.09 6.55
N ALA A 16 -6.80 -55.94 5.85
CA ALA A 16 -7.30 -55.66 4.51
C ALA A 16 -8.47 -54.66 4.58
N PRO A 17 -8.55 -53.65 3.69
CA PRO A 17 -9.74 -52.81 3.58
C PRO A 17 -10.85 -53.58 2.85
N VAL A 18 -11.98 -53.74 3.56
CA VAL A 18 -13.26 -54.16 2.99
C VAL A 18 -13.76 -53.04 2.09
N PHE A 19 -13.79 -53.27 0.77
CA PHE A 19 -14.50 -52.41 -0.18
C PHE A 19 -16.01 -52.66 -0.02
N ALA A 20 -16.66 -51.80 0.77
CA ALA A 20 -18.11 -51.66 0.73
C ALA A 20 -18.48 -50.87 -0.54
N ALA A 21 -19.23 -51.50 -1.44
CA ALA A 21 -19.79 -50.84 -2.61
C ALA A 21 -20.89 -49.84 -2.16
N PRO A 22 -20.93 -48.62 -2.70
CA PRO A 22 -22.02 -47.69 -2.43
C PRO A 22 -23.28 -48.14 -3.19
N SER A 23 -24.35 -48.37 -2.44
CA SER A 23 -25.72 -48.50 -2.92
C SER A 23 -26.13 -47.22 -3.65
N ALA A 24 -26.62 -47.35 -4.88
CA ALA A 24 -27.21 -46.25 -5.63
C ALA A 24 -28.57 -45.90 -5.04
N GLU A 25 -28.67 -44.76 -4.36
CA GLU A 25 -29.94 -44.15 -3.99
C GLU A 25 -30.40 -43.17 -5.09
N PRO A 26 -31.72 -43.09 -5.34
CA PRO A 26 -32.27 -42.27 -6.41
C PRO A 26 -32.20 -40.78 -6.08
N PHE A 27 -31.76 -40.03 -7.08
CA PHE A 27 -31.66 -38.58 -7.19
C PHE A 27 -32.80 -37.83 -6.49
N ALA A 28 -32.51 -37.29 -5.31
CA ALA A 28 -33.25 -36.18 -4.74
C ALA A 28 -32.77 -34.88 -5.39
N ASP A 29 -33.73 -34.03 -5.71
CA ASP A 29 -33.59 -32.76 -6.42
C ASP A 29 -32.43 -31.92 -5.91
N PHE A 30 -31.40 -31.75 -6.76
CA PHE A 30 -30.35 -30.76 -6.55
C PHE A 30 -30.94 -29.40 -6.92
N GLU A 31 -31.54 -28.76 -5.92
CA GLU A 31 -31.85 -27.34 -5.94
C GLU A 31 -30.59 -26.59 -6.38
N SER A 32 -30.71 -25.92 -7.50
CA SER A 32 -29.63 -25.20 -8.15
C SER A 32 -29.15 -24.15 -7.18
N THR A 33 -28.06 -24.43 -6.47
CA THR A 33 -27.39 -23.42 -5.66
C THR A 33 -26.84 -22.42 -6.67
N GLU A 34 -27.57 -21.33 -6.85
CA GLU A 34 -27.15 -20.19 -7.65
C GLU A 34 -25.79 -19.78 -7.08
N VAL A 35 -24.73 -20.11 -7.82
CA VAL A 35 -23.42 -19.58 -7.54
C VAL A 35 -23.53 -18.11 -7.87
N ASP A 36 -23.82 -17.32 -6.84
CA ASP A 36 -23.72 -15.87 -6.86
C ASP A 36 -22.34 -15.53 -7.39
N PHE A 37 -22.26 -15.28 -8.70
CA PHE A 37 -21.15 -14.61 -9.31
C PHE A 37 -21.20 -13.18 -8.76
N GLU A 38 -20.55 -13.01 -7.62
CA GLU A 38 -20.30 -11.70 -7.04
C GLU A 38 -19.54 -10.91 -8.09
N ALA A 39 -20.30 -10.08 -8.83
CA ALA A 39 -19.77 -9.18 -9.82
C ALA A 39 -18.62 -8.40 -9.17
N PRO A 40 -17.49 -8.20 -9.86
CA PRO A 40 -16.33 -7.54 -9.26
C PRO A 40 -16.82 -6.23 -8.65
N HIS A 41 -16.79 -6.17 -7.32
CA HIS A 41 -17.19 -4.99 -6.57
C HIS A 41 -16.30 -3.86 -7.08
N LEU A 42 -16.89 -3.00 -7.91
CA LEU A 42 -16.21 -1.85 -8.52
C LEU A 42 -15.72 -1.00 -7.35
N GLU A 43 -14.45 -1.20 -6.95
CA GLU A 43 -13.86 -0.44 -5.85
C GLU A 43 -14.16 1.03 -6.09
N ALA A 44 -14.75 1.69 -5.09
CA ALA A 44 -15.02 3.11 -5.12
C ALA A 44 -13.73 3.81 -5.54
N ARG A 45 -13.67 4.28 -6.80
CA ARG A 45 -12.45 4.83 -7.37
C ARG A 45 -12.00 5.96 -6.45
N ALA A 46 -10.79 5.85 -5.93
CA ALA A 46 -10.23 6.93 -5.14
C ALA A 46 -10.28 8.23 -5.96
N PRO A 47 -10.49 9.39 -5.31
CA PRO A 47 -10.63 10.64 -6.02
C PRO A 47 -9.40 10.93 -6.87
N ILE A 48 -9.61 11.51 -8.06
CA ILE A 48 -8.52 12.10 -8.86
C ILE A 48 -8.39 13.56 -8.40
N VAL A 49 -7.18 13.95 -7.98
CA VAL A 49 -6.87 15.32 -7.55
C VAL A 49 -6.02 16.04 -8.59
N THR A 50 -6.21 17.34 -8.70
CA THR A 50 -5.50 18.21 -9.65
C THR A 50 -4.44 19.03 -8.91
N CYS A 51 -3.19 18.87 -9.33
CA CYS A 51 -2.05 19.64 -8.87
C CYS A 51 -1.81 20.80 -9.83
N GLN A 52 -2.11 22.02 -9.38
CA GLN A 52 -1.97 23.22 -10.21
C GLN A 52 -0.51 23.63 -10.40
N ASN A 53 -0.11 23.90 -11.64
CA ASN A 53 1.25 24.33 -11.97
C ASN A 53 1.28 25.34 -13.13
N LYS A 54 2.22 26.29 -13.09
CA LYS A 54 2.39 27.28 -14.16
C LYS A 54 2.72 26.70 -15.54
N LEU A 55 3.29 25.50 -15.61
CA LEU A 55 3.59 24.81 -16.87
C LEU A 55 2.46 23.91 -17.37
N GLY A 56 1.39 23.73 -16.58
CA GLY A 56 0.28 22.84 -16.88
C GLY A 56 -0.11 21.98 -15.69
N ASP A 57 -1.41 21.86 -15.47
CA ASP A 57 -1.95 21.11 -14.35
C ASP A 57 -1.74 19.59 -14.53
N VAL A 58 -1.47 18.91 -13.42
CA VAL A 58 -1.24 17.46 -13.39
C VAL A 58 -2.35 16.78 -12.58
N LYS A 59 -2.99 15.77 -13.16
CA LYS A 59 -4.00 14.96 -12.47
C LYS A 59 -3.33 13.74 -11.82
N ILE A 60 -3.57 13.54 -10.53
CA ILE A 60 -3.04 12.43 -9.74
C ILE A 60 -4.19 11.60 -9.22
N ASP A 61 -4.16 10.30 -9.51
CA ASP A 61 -5.05 9.33 -8.90
C ASP A 61 -4.60 9.05 -7.46
N VAL A 62 -5.49 9.29 -6.48
CA VAL A 62 -5.15 9.10 -5.07
C VAL A 62 -4.92 7.62 -4.71
N ALA A 63 -5.56 6.67 -5.37
CA ALA A 63 -5.29 5.24 -5.14
C ALA A 63 -3.86 4.91 -5.54
N LYS A 64 -3.41 5.41 -6.70
CA LYS A 64 -2.02 5.23 -7.15
C LYS A 64 -1.04 5.93 -6.21
N ALA A 65 -1.37 7.11 -5.70
CA ALA A 65 -0.54 7.79 -4.70
C ALA A 65 -0.41 6.99 -3.39
N ILE A 66 -1.48 6.32 -2.94
CA ILE A 66 -1.45 5.40 -1.80
C ILE A 66 -0.55 4.20 -2.09
N VAL A 67 -0.60 3.63 -3.31
CA VAL A 67 0.30 2.55 -3.72
C VAL A 67 1.75 3.00 -3.67
N SER A 68 2.09 4.19 -4.20
CA SER A 68 3.44 4.76 -4.11
C SER A 68 3.88 4.99 -2.65
N MET A 69 2.98 5.48 -1.78
CA MET A 69 3.24 5.64 -0.35
C MET A 69 3.57 4.31 0.34
N LYS A 70 2.83 3.24 0.01
CA LYS A 70 3.05 1.90 0.57
C LYS A 70 4.36 1.30 0.05
N ALA A 71 4.69 1.53 -1.22
CA ALA A 71 5.94 1.06 -1.84
C ALA A 71 7.18 1.86 -1.40
N ALA A 72 7.01 3.05 -0.81
CA ALA A 72 8.12 3.87 -0.37
C ALA A 72 9.00 3.12 0.66
N PRO A 73 10.33 3.07 0.45
CA PRO A 73 11.22 2.40 1.38
C PRO A 73 11.27 3.12 2.74
N ALA A 74 11.90 2.50 3.73
CA ALA A 74 12.18 3.18 4.99
C ALA A 74 13.03 4.45 4.72
N PRO A 75 12.74 5.57 5.41
CA PRO A 75 13.51 6.80 5.23
C PRO A 75 14.97 6.57 5.61
N LYS A 76 15.88 6.92 4.70
CA LYS A 76 17.33 6.82 4.94
C LYS A 76 17.89 8.16 5.39
N LYS A 77 18.98 8.14 6.16
CA LYS A 77 19.74 9.36 6.47
C LYS A 77 20.35 9.89 5.17
N GLY A 78 20.05 11.14 4.80
CA GLY A 78 20.65 11.80 3.63
C GLY A 78 19.64 12.42 2.67
N ARG A 79 20.02 12.49 1.37
CA ARG A 79 19.26 13.18 0.31
C ARG A 79 18.31 12.27 -0.50
N GLY A 80 18.12 11.02 -0.07
CA GLY A 80 17.27 10.05 -0.77
C GLY A 80 15.79 10.17 -0.40
N MET A 81 14.92 9.54 -1.20
CA MET A 81 13.49 9.44 -0.94
C MET A 81 13.12 8.14 -0.20
N PRO A 82 12.04 8.13 0.61
CA PRO A 82 11.31 9.30 1.10
C PRO A 82 12.14 10.11 2.10
N HIS A 83 11.83 11.40 2.21
CA HIS A 83 12.47 12.32 3.16
C HIS A 83 11.45 13.12 3.96
N LYS A 84 11.93 13.77 5.02
CA LYS A 84 11.07 14.52 5.95
C LYS A 84 10.47 15.75 5.28
N PHE A 85 9.14 15.82 5.30
CA PHE A 85 8.39 17.00 4.91
C PHE A 85 8.18 17.91 6.12
N ASN A 86 8.72 19.13 6.06
CA ASN A 86 8.66 20.07 7.19
C ASN A 86 7.40 20.96 7.20
N ASN A 87 6.62 20.93 6.10
CA ASN A 87 5.44 21.76 5.89
C ASN A 87 5.73 23.26 6.17
N ARG A 88 6.60 23.86 5.34
CA ARG A 88 7.01 25.28 5.47
C ARG A 88 5.93 26.22 4.95
N GLU A 89 5.12 25.73 4.02
CA GLU A 89 4.00 26.40 3.37
C GLU A 89 2.74 26.42 4.24
N ASN A 90 2.80 25.83 5.45
CA ASN A 90 1.67 25.73 6.39
C ASN A 90 0.40 25.14 5.76
N ILE A 91 0.59 24.11 4.93
CA ILE A 91 -0.50 23.37 4.29
C ILE A 91 -1.35 22.69 5.38
N VAL A 92 -2.65 22.93 5.32
CA VAL A 92 -3.64 22.22 6.14
C VAL A 92 -4.10 21.00 5.36
N PHE A 93 -3.86 19.82 5.92
CA PHE A 93 -4.24 18.55 5.32
C PHE A 93 -5.68 18.16 5.70
N PRO A 94 -6.43 17.48 4.81
CA PRO A 94 -7.74 16.91 5.14
C PRO A 94 -7.67 15.93 6.31
N ASN A 95 -6.59 15.15 6.40
CA ASN A 95 -6.35 14.28 7.55
C ASN A 95 -5.81 15.10 8.74
N THR A 96 -6.64 15.24 9.77
CA THR A 96 -6.33 16.03 10.97
C THR A 96 -5.11 15.51 11.73
N LYS A 97 -4.77 14.22 11.63
CA LYS A 97 -3.56 13.63 12.24
C LYS A 97 -2.26 14.21 11.66
N CYS A 98 -2.32 14.76 10.46
CA CYS A 98 -1.16 15.32 9.76
C CYS A 98 -0.93 16.81 10.09
N ASN A 99 -1.90 17.44 10.75
CA ASN A 99 -1.82 18.85 11.11
C ASN A 99 -1.12 19.02 12.47
N LYS A 100 -0.52 20.19 12.70
CA LYS A 100 0.05 20.51 14.01
C LYS A 100 -1.10 20.62 15.02
N PRO A 101 -1.10 19.82 16.11
CA PRO A 101 -2.13 19.93 17.13
C PRO A 101 -2.00 21.26 17.90
N LYS A 102 -3.09 21.72 18.53
CA LYS A 102 -3.10 22.94 19.37
C LYS A 102 -2.08 22.84 20.51
N THR A 103 -1.94 21.66 21.08
CA THR A 103 -0.97 21.31 22.11
C THR A 103 -0.13 20.14 21.63
N GLY A 104 1.19 20.21 21.82
CA GLY A 104 2.12 19.14 21.43
C GLY A 104 2.98 19.41 20.20
N LYS A 105 3.67 18.37 19.76
CA LYS A 105 4.66 18.44 18.66
C LYS A 105 3.98 18.22 17.31
N ARG A 106 4.48 18.87 16.27
CA ARG A 106 4.05 18.62 14.88
C ARG A 106 4.36 17.15 14.52
N PRO A 107 3.42 16.43 13.86
CA PRO A 107 3.69 15.07 13.41
C PRO A 107 4.88 15.02 12.46
N ASN A 108 5.61 13.91 12.50
CA ASN A 108 6.67 13.66 11.52
C ASN A 108 6.02 13.23 10.20
N LEU A 109 6.15 14.08 9.19
CA LEU A 109 5.62 13.80 7.85
C LEU A 109 6.76 13.41 6.91
N LEU A 110 6.45 12.52 5.98
CA LEU A 110 7.32 12.14 4.88
C LEU A 110 6.68 12.56 3.56
N GLU A 111 7.52 12.90 2.60
CA GLU A 111 7.13 13.10 1.20
C GLU A 111 7.78 12.04 0.31
N PHE A 112 7.01 11.57 -0.68
CA PHE A 112 7.48 10.63 -1.69
C PHE A 112 6.91 10.99 -3.06
N PRO A 113 7.70 10.88 -4.16
CA PRO A 113 7.22 11.17 -5.51
C PRO A 113 5.98 10.38 -5.93
N VAL A 114 5.09 11.04 -6.67
CA VAL A 114 3.94 10.42 -7.35
C VAL A 114 3.77 11.01 -8.74
N PHE A 115 3.28 10.20 -9.66
CA PHE A 115 3.18 10.53 -11.08
C PHE A 115 1.77 10.25 -11.61
N ALA A 116 1.38 10.96 -12.67
CA ALA A 116 0.05 10.87 -13.26
C ALA A 116 -0.25 9.51 -13.91
N ASP A 117 0.77 8.92 -14.54
CA ASP A 117 0.70 7.58 -15.13
C ASP A 117 0.64 6.48 -14.04
N GLY A 118 1.17 6.76 -12.85
CA GLY A 118 1.13 5.86 -11.70
C GLY A 118 2.38 5.04 -11.46
N HIS A 119 3.45 5.25 -12.24
CA HIS A 119 4.67 4.49 -12.01
C HIS A 119 5.23 4.79 -10.61
N ILE A 120 5.89 3.80 -10.02
CA ILE A 120 6.48 3.92 -8.69
C ILE A 120 7.90 4.46 -8.85
N PHE A 121 8.22 5.52 -8.11
CA PHE A 121 9.57 6.06 -8.06
C PHE A 121 10.56 5.03 -7.50
N ASP A 122 11.66 4.78 -8.22
CA ASP A 122 12.79 4.00 -7.71
C ASP A 122 13.93 4.93 -7.26
N PRO A 123 14.19 5.05 -5.94
CA PRO A 123 15.25 5.90 -5.42
C PRO A 123 16.67 5.53 -5.85
N LYS A 124 16.88 4.35 -6.44
CA LYS A 124 18.21 3.90 -6.89
C LYS A 124 18.53 4.35 -8.32
N THR A 125 17.52 4.40 -9.19
CA THR A 125 17.70 4.57 -10.64
C THR A 125 17.07 5.86 -11.16
N SER A 126 16.03 6.36 -10.50
CA SER A 126 15.26 7.52 -10.96
C SER A 126 15.96 8.83 -10.58
N LYS A 127 16.28 9.64 -11.59
CA LYS A 127 16.82 11.00 -11.40
C LYS A 127 15.73 12.06 -11.31
N ASP A 128 14.57 11.78 -11.91
CA ASP A 128 13.43 12.68 -11.89
C ASP A 128 12.45 12.27 -10.78
N VAL A 129 12.18 13.21 -9.90
CA VAL A 129 11.22 13.07 -8.80
C VAL A 129 9.85 13.62 -9.18
N GLY A 130 9.69 14.19 -10.36
CA GLY A 130 8.44 14.78 -10.84
C GLY A 130 7.95 15.96 -10.00
N LEU A 131 6.74 16.41 -10.31
CA LEU A 131 6.12 17.60 -9.72
C LEU A 131 5.40 17.34 -8.39
N ALA A 132 4.77 16.18 -8.26
CA ALA A 132 3.84 15.88 -7.19
C ALA A 132 4.44 14.94 -6.13
N ARG A 133 4.01 15.09 -4.89
CA ARG A 133 4.41 14.27 -3.75
C ARG A 133 3.17 13.78 -3.02
N VAL A 134 3.17 12.51 -2.63
CA VAL A 134 2.27 12.02 -1.58
C VAL A 134 2.87 12.35 -0.22
N ILE A 135 2.04 12.89 0.67
CA ILE A 135 2.40 13.22 2.05
C ILE A 135 1.73 12.24 2.99
N TYR A 136 2.50 11.72 3.94
CA TYR A 136 2.02 10.72 4.89
C TYR A 136 2.77 10.78 6.21
N THR A 137 2.20 10.20 7.26
CA THR A 137 2.84 10.11 8.58
C THR A 137 4.00 9.11 8.58
N ALA A 138 5.09 9.46 9.25
CA ALA A 138 6.19 8.53 9.50
C ALA A 138 5.79 7.50 10.57
N GLY A 139 6.22 6.25 10.40
CA GLY A 139 5.97 5.17 11.36
C GLY A 139 5.62 3.85 10.67
N SER A 140 5.23 2.86 11.48
CA SER A 140 4.74 1.56 11.01
C SER A 140 3.34 1.67 10.39
N LYS A 141 2.47 2.51 10.97
CA LYS A 141 1.17 2.89 10.40
C LYS A 141 1.32 4.22 9.67
N ARG A 142 1.35 4.15 8.34
CA ARG A 142 1.46 5.32 7.46
C ARG A 142 0.05 5.81 7.09
N ASP A 143 -0.38 6.91 7.66
CA ASP A 143 -1.65 7.57 7.32
C ASP A 143 -1.42 8.52 6.14
N LEU A 144 -2.27 8.43 5.11
CA LEU A 144 -2.28 9.41 4.01
C LEU A 144 -2.70 10.79 4.55
N CYS A 145 -1.90 11.81 4.25
CA CYS A 145 -2.22 13.21 4.55
C CYS A 145 -2.84 13.92 3.36
N GLY A 146 -2.34 13.64 2.15
CA GLY A 146 -2.80 14.22 0.91
C GLY A 146 -1.73 14.19 -0.18
N VAL A 147 -2.05 14.73 -1.34
CA VAL A 147 -1.10 14.94 -2.44
C VAL A 147 -0.81 16.43 -2.55
N ILE A 148 0.46 16.78 -2.66
CA ILE A 148 0.91 18.15 -2.90
C ILE A 148 1.65 18.23 -4.23
N GLY A 149 1.63 19.41 -4.85
CA GLY A 149 2.33 19.69 -6.09
C GLY A 149 3.17 20.95 -5.97
N HIS A 150 4.33 20.94 -6.58
CA HIS A 150 5.08 22.15 -6.89
C HIS A 150 4.23 23.06 -7.78
N THR A 151 4.18 24.36 -7.48
CA THR A 151 3.36 25.33 -8.23
C THR A 151 4.09 26.00 -9.39
N LEU A 152 5.43 25.92 -9.40
CA LEU A 152 6.28 26.43 -10.46
C LEU A 152 6.94 25.28 -11.23
N GLY A 153 7.46 25.59 -12.41
CA GLY A 153 8.21 24.63 -13.21
C GLY A 153 9.61 24.33 -12.65
N PRO A 154 10.29 23.28 -13.15
CA PRO A 154 11.63 22.90 -12.69
C PRO A 154 12.71 23.97 -12.96
N LYS A 155 12.47 24.91 -13.90
CA LYS A 155 13.36 26.03 -14.22
C LYS A 155 13.48 27.06 -13.08
N ASP A 156 12.50 27.11 -12.18
CA ASP A 156 12.50 28.00 -11.01
C ASP A 156 12.76 27.18 -9.74
N LYS A 157 14.03 27.08 -9.32
CA LYS A 157 14.44 26.49 -8.03
C LYS A 157 13.74 25.15 -7.70
N ARG A 158 13.89 24.14 -8.57
CA ARG A 158 13.38 22.77 -8.35
C ARG A 158 11.86 22.69 -8.10
N GLY A 159 11.06 23.59 -8.68
CA GLY A 159 9.58 23.51 -8.68
C GLY A 159 8.86 24.56 -7.81
N GLY A 160 9.56 25.44 -7.10
CA GLY A 160 8.92 26.48 -6.29
C GLY A 160 8.13 25.94 -5.07
N PRO A 161 7.20 26.72 -4.49
CA PRO A 161 6.47 26.31 -3.29
C PRO A 161 5.45 25.21 -3.58
N PHE A 162 5.18 24.41 -2.55
CA PHE A 162 4.15 23.37 -2.59
C PHE A 162 2.75 23.90 -2.29
N LYS A 163 1.74 23.30 -2.91
CA LYS A 163 0.32 23.45 -2.56
C LYS A 163 -0.38 22.09 -2.53
N LEU A 164 -1.44 21.99 -1.73
CA LEU A 164 -2.34 20.84 -1.74
C LEU A 164 -3.08 20.75 -3.06
N CYS A 165 -3.09 19.56 -3.67
CA CYS A 165 -3.85 19.27 -4.88
C CYS A 165 -5.34 19.13 -4.54
N LYS A 166 -6.23 19.50 -5.47
CA LYS A 166 -7.68 19.58 -5.26
C LYS A 166 -8.45 18.79 -6.30
#